data_AF-A0A2N7XA40-F1
#
_entry.id   AF-A0A2N7XA40-F1
#
_cell.length_a   1.000
_cell.length_b   1.000
_cell.length_c   1.000
_cell.angle_alpha   90.00
_cell.angle_beta   90.00
_cell.angle_gamma   90.00
#
_symmetry.space_group_name_H-M   'P 1'
#
loop_
_entity.id
_entity.type
_entity.pdbx_description
1 polymer ?
#
loop_
_entity_poly.entity_id
_entity_poly.type
_entity_poly.pdbx_seq_one_letter_code
_entity_poly.pdbx_strand_id
1 'polypeptide(L)'
;MKTRPKKTIIGTAECHCCGREIPVKQSETGTLDMSCQWCDLPMYAKAGTEAHKRLMERVKLNEQPRTAPELVTPSKAPETEPKPAARAARSAFDLLVPGRA
;
A
#
# COMPACT_ATOMS: atom_id res chain seq x y z
N MET A 1 19.67 7.68 -3.23
CA MET A 1 18.32 7.60 -3.83
C MET A 1 17.33 8.21 -2.83
N LYS A 2 16.56 9.24 -3.19
CA LYS A 2 15.54 9.81 -2.29
C LYS A 2 14.39 8.81 -2.16
N THR A 3 14.21 8.23 -0.96
CA THR A 3 13.06 7.39 -0.62
C THR A 3 11.78 8.22 -0.75
N ARG A 4 10.80 7.72 -1.51
CA ARG A 4 9.51 8.42 -1.64
C ARG A 4 8.75 8.28 -0.32
N PRO A 5 8.12 9.34 0.19
CA PRO A 5 7.38 9.28 1.45
C PRO A 5 6.25 8.25 1.33
N LYS A 6 6.08 7.42 2.36
CA LYS A 6 5.02 6.42 2.38
C LYS A 6 3.67 7.13 2.49
N LYS A 7 2.70 6.66 1.72
CA LYS A 7 1.30 7.11 1.80
C LYS A 7 0.48 6.00 2.45
N THR A 8 -0.23 6.31 3.53
CA THR A 8 -1.16 5.40 4.21
C THR A 8 -2.59 5.72 3.80
N ILE A 9 -3.45 4.71 3.71
CA ILE A 9 -4.87 4.92 3.45
C ILE A 9 -5.53 5.21 4.80
N ILE A 10 -6.18 6.35 4.94
CA ILE A 10 -6.82 6.80 6.18
C ILE A 10 -8.34 6.59 6.19
N GLY A 11 -8.95 6.47 5.01
CA GLY A 11 -10.41 6.38 4.90
C GLY A 11 -10.88 6.42 3.45
N THR A 12 -12.17 6.68 3.27
CA THR A 12 -12.81 6.89 1.97
C THR A 12 -13.53 8.23 1.93
N ALA A 13 -13.69 8.82 0.75
CA ALA A 13 -14.45 10.05 0.54
C ALA A 13 -15.11 10.02 -0.85
N GLU A 14 -16.13 10.84 -1.06
CA GLU A 14 -16.76 10.98 -2.38
C GLU A 14 -15.95 11.90 -3.29
N CYS A 15 -15.75 11.48 -4.54
CA CYS A 15 -15.11 12.29 -5.56
C CYS A 15 -15.94 13.53 -5.91
N HIS A 16 -15.31 14.70 -6.00
CA HIS A 16 -16.00 15.96 -6.34
C HIS A 16 -16.51 16.02 -7.78
N CYS A 17 -15.97 15.22 -8.69
CA CYS A 17 -16.39 15.21 -10.09
C CYS A 17 -17.44 14.13 -10.37
N CYS A 18 -17.20 12.88 -9.95
CA CYS A 18 -18.06 11.74 -10.29
C CYS A 18 -18.89 11.18 -9.12
N GLY A 19 -18.73 11.70 -7.89
CA GLY A 19 -19.49 11.26 -6.72
C GLY A 19 -19.16 9.86 -6.17
N ARG A 20 -18.23 9.14 -6.80
CA ARG A 20 -17.85 7.78 -6.37
C ARG A 20 -16.97 7.82 -5.12
N GLU A 21 -17.08 6.79 -4.29
CA GLU A 21 -16.21 6.61 -3.13
C GLU A 21 -14.78 6.26 -3.57
N ILE A 22 -13.83 7.10 -3.18
CA ILE A 22 -12.40 6.98 -3.46
C ILE A 22 -11.62 6.80 -2.16
N PRO A 23 -10.53 6.01 -2.16
CA PRO A 23 -9.65 5.89 -1.00
C PRO A 23 -8.86 7.18 -0.79
N VAL A 24 -8.88 7.69 0.43
CA VAL A 24 -8.13 8.87 0.84
C VAL A 24 -6.81 8.42 1.45
N LYS A 25 -5.71 8.95 0.91
CA LYS A 25 -4.36 8.65 1.35
C LYS A 25 -3.75 9.85 2.05
N GLN A 26 -2.99 9.61 3.11
CA GLN A 26 -2.21 10.63 3.80
C GLN A 26 -0.73 10.30 3.72
N SER A 27 0.11 11.28 3.40
CA SER A 27 1.56 11.13 3.50
C SER A 27 2.03 11.26 4.95
N GLU A 28 3.24 10.80 5.25
CA GLU A 28 3.90 11.04 6.55
C GLU A 28 3.95 12.53 6.94
N THR A 29 4.02 13.43 5.96
CA THR A 29 4.00 14.88 6.16
C THR A 29 2.59 15.47 6.38
N GLY A 30 1.55 14.63 6.43
CA GLY A 30 0.16 15.03 6.62
C GLY A 30 -0.53 15.58 5.37
N THR A 31 0.09 15.48 4.19
CA THR A 31 -0.57 15.89 2.93
C THR A 31 -1.61 14.85 2.54
N LEU A 32 -2.83 15.30 2.24
CA LEU A 32 -3.91 14.46 1.74
C LEU A 32 -3.82 14.30 0.23
N ASP A 33 -4.10 13.09 -0.22
CA ASP A 33 -4.18 12.68 -1.61
C ASP A 33 -5.52 11.97 -1.82
N MET A 34 -6.40 12.63 -2.58
CA MET A 34 -7.73 12.16 -2.97
C MET A 34 -7.86 12.09 -4.49
N SER A 35 -6.85 11.47 -5.12
CA SER A 35 -6.83 11.30 -6.58
C SER A 35 -7.85 10.24 -7.01
N CYS A 36 -8.87 10.64 -7.78
CA CYS A 36 -9.86 9.72 -8.30
C CYS A 36 -9.27 8.87 -9.43
N GLN A 37 -9.45 7.55 -9.37
CA GLN A 37 -8.96 6.63 -10.41
C GLN A 37 -9.91 6.50 -11.61
N TRP A 38 -11.12 7.07 -11.53
CA TRP A 38 -12.13 6.94 -12.59
C TRP A 38 -12.22 8.15 -13.50
N CYS A 39 -12.14 9.35 -12.93
CA CYS A 39 -12.19 10.60 -13.69
C CYS A 39 -10.84 11.33 -13.72
N ASP A 40 -9.79 10.70 -13.21
CA ASP A 40 -8.42 11.22 -13.14
C ASP A 40 -8.28 12.59 -12.48
N LEU A 41 -9.26 13.01 -11.69
CA LEU A 41 -9.22 14.28 -10.97
C LEU A 41 -8.13 14.21 -9.89
N PRO A 42 -7.04 14.98 -10.02
CA PRO A 42 -6.02 15.05 -8.99
C PRO A 42 -6.49 16.04 -7.93
N MET A 43 -6.53 15.60 -6.67
CA MET A 43 -6.88 16.47 -5.55
C MET A 43 -5.93 16.23 -4.39
N TYR A 44 -5.15 17.27 -4.09
CA TYR A 44 -4.12 17.23 -3.04
C TYR A 44 -4.27 18.44 -2.13
N ALA A 45 -4.11 18.23 -0.83
CA ALA A 45 -4.13 19.33 0.14
C ALA A 45 -3.04 19.15 1.19
N LYS A 46 -2.24 20.20 1.38
CA LYS A 46 -1.19 20.23 2.41
C LYS A 46 -1.80 20.41 3.79
N ALA A 47 -1.21 19.76 4.80
CA ALA A 47 -1.56 19.95 6.19
C ALA A 47 -1.56 21.44 6.57
N GLY A 48 -2.55 21.85 7.38
CA GLY A 48 -2.69 23.23 7.85
C GLY A 48 -3.43 24.19 6.91
N THR A 49 -3.65 23.82 5.65
CA THR A 49 -4.45 24.64 4.71
C THR A 49 -5.95 24.52 4.98
N GLU A 50 -6.72 25.53 4.58
CA GLU A 50 -8.19 25.47 4.64
C GLU A 50 -8.75 24.32 3.79
N ALA A 51 -8.15 24.09 2.62
CA ALA A 51 -8.49 22.94 1.77
C ALA A 51 -8.36 21.62 2.53
N HIS A 52 -7.28 21.43 3.29
CA HIS A 52 -7.11 20.23 4.10
C HIS A 52 -8.22 20.07 5.15
N LYS A 53 -8.59 21.15 5.84
CA LYS A 53 -9.69 21.11 6.83
C LYS A 53 -11.02 20.71 6.18
N ARG A 54 -11.37 21.37 5.09
CA ARG A 54 -12.61 21.10 4.33
C ARG A 54 -12.67 19.71 3.73
N LEU A 55 -11.53 19.16 3.30
CA LEU A 55 -11.49 17.82 2.76
C LEU A 55 -11.58 16.77 3.87
N MET A 56 -10.93 16.98 5.01
CA MET A 56 -11.06 16.10 6.18
C MET A 56 -12.50 16.00 6.70
N GLU A 57 -13.26 17.10 6.67
CA GLU A 57 -14.69 17.11 7.03
C GLU A 57 -15.54 16.13 6.19
N ARG A 58 -15.08 15.78 4.98
CA ARG A 58 -15.81 14.91 4.04
C ARG A 58 -15.28 13.47 4.03
N VAL A 59 -14.18 13.20 4.74
CA VAL A 59 -13.56 11.89 4.79
C VAL A 59 -14.28 11.03 5.82
N LYS A 60 -14.82 9.90 5.36
CA LYS A 60 -15.25 8.81 6.24
C LYS A 60 -13.99 8.08 6.69
N LEU A 61 -13.52 8.41 7.89
CA LEU A 61 -12.37 7.75 8.50
C LEU A 61 -12.76 6.29 8.77
N ASN A 62 -11.98 5.36 8.22
CA ASN A 62 -12.13 3.96 8.60
C ASN A 62 -11.55 3.83 10.01
N GLU A 63 -12.38 3.52 11.00
CA GLU A 63 -11.91 3.26 12.37
C GLU A 63 -11.02 2.00 12.38
N GLN A 64 -9.70 2.17 12.23
CA GLN A 64 -8.61 1.48 12.95
C GLN A 64 -7.23 1.68 12.28
N PRO A 65 -6.12 1.64 13.05
CA PRO A 65 -5.86 2.33 14.31
C PRO A 65 -4.56 3.16 14.24
N ARG A 66 -4.36 3.95 15.31
CA ARG A 66 -3.12 4.62 15.72
C ARG A 66 -1.83 3.97 15.20
N THR A 67 -0.97 4.81 14.65
CA THR A 67 0.49 4.65 14.73
C THR A 67 0.87 4.51 16.21
N ALA A 68 0.96 3.30 16.72
CA ALA A 68 1.76 3.00 17.91
C ALA A 68 3.07 2.38 17.40
N PRO A 69 4.25 2.94 17.70
CA PRO A 69 5.51 2.24 17.47
C PRO A 69 5.63 1.17 18.56
N GLU A 70 5.00 0.01 18.36
CA GLU A 70 5.33 -1.16 19.17
C GLU A 70 6.68 -1.69 18.67
N LEU A 71 7.73 -1.43 19.46
CA LEU A 71 8.97 -2.18 19.41
C LEU A 71 8.63 -3.66 19.46
N VAL A 72 8.87 -4.34 18.33
CA VAL A 72 8.78 -5.79 18.25
C VAL A 72 9.94 -6.35 19.06
N THR A 73 9.73 -6.63 20.35
CA THR A 73 10.57 -7.57 21.09
C THR A 73 10.17 -8.99 20.63
N PRO A 74 11.05 -9.73 19.94
CA PRO A 74 10.72 -11.09 19.51
C PRO A 74 10.70 -12.01 20.74
N SER A 75 9.51 -12.34 21.22
CA SER A 75 9.31 -13.44 22.17
C SER A 75 9.47 -14.76 21.42
N LYS A 76 10.51 -15.50 21.80
CA LYS A 76 10.94 -16.77 21.22
C LYS A 76 10.26 -17.91 21.98
N ALA A 77 9.48 -18.74 21.28
CA ALA A 77 8.99 -20.03 21.76
C ALA A 77 8.61 -20.93 20.56
N PRO A 78 8.68 -22.28 20.68
CA PRO A 78 9.49 -23.09 19.75
C PRO A 78 8.71 -24.18 18.98
N GLU A 79 9.46 -24.88 18.09
CA GLU A 79 9.22 -26.25 17.55
C GLU A 79 8.01 -26.45 16.60
N THR A 80 8.00 -27.28 15.55
CA THR A 80 8.92 -28.08 14.73
C THR A 80 8.07 -28.52 13.53
N GLU A 81 8.60 -28.59 12.31
CA GLU A 81 8.31 -29.70 11.36
C GLU A 81 9.14 -29.53 10.07
N PRO A 82 10.03 -30.49 9.74
CA PRO A 82 10.86 -30.43 8.54
C PRO A 82 10.04 -30.81 7.30
N LYS A 83 9.87 -29.84 6.40
CA LYS A 83 9.25 -30.09 5.08
C LYS A 83 10.27 -30.81 4.17
N PRO A 84 9.92 -31.97 3.56
CA PRO A 84 10.87 -32.81 2.85
C PRO A 84 11.37 -32.15 1.55
N ALA A 85 12.62 -32.46 1.21
CA ALA A 85 13.35 -31.93 0.06
C ALA A 85 12.57 -32.10 -1.25
N ALA A 86 12.32 -30.98 -1.93
CA ALA A 86 11.77 -30.97 -3.28
C ALA A 86 12.79 -31.61 -4.24
N ARG A 87 12.37 -32.74 -4.83
CA ARG A 87 13.08 -33.47 -5.87
C ARG A 87 13.40 -32.52 -7.03
N ALA A 88 14.68 -32.38 -7.38
CA ALA A 88 15.14 -31.55 -8.48
C ALA A 88 14.41 -31.92 -9.78
N ALA A 89 13.55 -31.03 -10.26
CA ALA A 89 12.98 -31.12 -11.59
C ALA A 89 14.09 -30.75 -12.60
N ARG A 90 14.51 -31.70 -13.44
CA ARG A 90 15.28 -31.38 -14.64
C ARG A 90 14.39 -30.55 -15.55
N SER A 91 14.79 -29.32 -15.86
CA SER A 91 14.04 -28.42 -16.73
C SER A 91 13.98 -28.96 -18.16
N ALA A 92 12.82 -28.81 -18.80
CA ALA A 92 12.57 -29.20 -20.20
C ALA A 92 13.49 -28.50 -21.24
N PHE A 93 14.36 -27.57 -20.81
CA PHE A 93 15.38 -26.93 -21.62
C PHE A 93 16.59 -27.83 -21.96
N ASP A 94 16.77 -28.97 -21.28
CA ASP A 94 17.86 -29.92 -21.59
C ASP A 94 17.56 -30.84 -22.80
N LEU A 95 16.32 -30.85 -23.32
CA LEU A 95 15.92 -31.72 -24.43
C LEU A 95 15.89 -31.00 -25.79
N LEU A 96 16.31 -29.73 -25.87
CA LEU A 96 16.28 -28.95 -27.11
C LEU A 96 17.63 -28.28 -27.42
N VAL A 97 18.70 -29.08 -27.47
CA VAL A 97 19.93 -28.69 -28.19
C VAL A 97 20.01 -29.52 -29.47
N PRO A 98 19.57 -29.00 -30.62
CA PRO A 98 19.94 -29.58 -31.91
C PRO A 98 21.33 -29.05 -32.29
N GLY A 99 22.26 -29.94 -32.64
CA GLY A 99 23.47 -29.59 -33.37
C GLY A 99 24.78 -29.91 -32.67
N ARG A 100 25.17 -31.19 -32.71
CA ARG A 100 26.58 -31.54 -32.88
C ARG A 100 26.88 -31.52 -34.37
N ALA A 101 27.81 -30.67 -34.77
CA ALA A 101 28.52 -30.75 -36.04
C ALA A 101 29.45 -31.96 -36.05
#